data_AF-A0A415FLI3-F1
#
_entry.id   AF-A0A415FLI3-F1
#
_cell.length_a   1.000
_cell.length_b   1.000
_cell.length_c   1.000
_cell.angle_alpha   90.00
_cell.angle_beta   90.00
_cell.angle_gamma   90.00
#
_symmetry.space_group_name_H-M   'P 1'
#
loop_
_entity.id
_entity.type
_entity.pdbx_description
1 polymer ?
#
loop_
_entity_poly.entity_id
_entity_poly.type
_entity_poly.pdbx_seq_one_letter_code
_entity_poly.pdbx_strand_id
1 'polypeptide(L)' 'MNNEKPYVPIEHRPLLGVTEAEALTGIPAKIIRANIRAGRLAARMADSTTMRIRRADLDEWLDLLPAWHA' A
#
# COMPACT_ATOMS: atom_id res chain seq x y z
N MET A 1 18.61 25.20 -1.16
CA MET A 1 18.36 24.25 -0.06
C MET A 1 17.62 23.08 -0.67
N ASN A 2 18.31 21.95 -0.84
CA ASN A 2 17.72 20.74 -1.43
C ASN A 2 16.71 20.18 -0.41
N ASN A 3 15.42 20.41 -0.66
CA ASN A 3 14.31 19.79 0.09
C ASN A 3 14.15 18.33 -0.33
N GLU A 4 15.22 17.55 -0.27
CA GLU A 4 15.11 16.10 -0.32
C GLU A 4 14.43 15.67 0.98
N LYS A 5 13.13 15.37 0.88
CA LYS A 5 12.42 14.67 1.95
C LYS A 5 13.30 13.46 2.33
N PRO A 6 13.56 13.22 3.62
CA PRO A 6 14.42 12.11 4.02
C PRO A 6 13.92 10.84 3.35
N TYR A 7 14.79 10.17 2.61
CA TYR A 7 14.48 8.89 1.97
C TYR A 7 14.15 7.90 3.09
N VAL A 8 12.86 7.63 3.28
CA VAL A 8 12.39 6.57 4.18
C VAL A 8 12.26 5.31 3.33
N PRO A 9 13.05 4.26 3.62
CA PRO A 9 12.89 2.96 2.99
C PRO A 9 11.43 2.51 3.07
N ILE A 10 10.92 1.91 2.00
CA ILE A 10 9.52 1.50 1.86
C ILE A 10 9.09 0.60 3.04
N GLU A 11 10.01 -0.22 3.54
CA GLU A 11 9.85 -1.11 4.70
C GLU A 11 9.49 -0.38 6.00
N HIS A 12 9.99 0.85 6.19
CA HIS A 12 9.76 1.63 7.41
C HIS A 12 8.68 2.69 7.26
N ARG A 13 8.00 2.75 6.10
CA ARG A 13 7.02 3.80 5.84
C ARG A 13 5.65 3.42 6.41
N PRO A 14 5.05 4.24 7.29
CA PRO A 14 3.74 3.93 7.88
C PRO A 14 2.59 4.05 6.86
N LEU A 15 2.78 4.84 5.80
CA LEU A 15 1.81 5.08 4.74
C LEU A 15 2.44 4.78 3.37
N LEU A 16 1.83 3.87 2.64
CA LEU A 16 2.30 3.41 1.35
C LEU A 16 1.39 3.89 0.23
N GLY A 17 1.99 4.38 -0.86
CA GLY A 17 1.27 4.50 -2.13
C GLY A 17 0.96 3.12 -2.72
N VAL A 18 0.04 3.06 -3.70
CA VAL A 18 -0.31 1.81 -4.38
C VAL A 18 0.91 1.13 -5.03
N THR A 19 1.78 1.91 -5.67
CA THR A 19 3.02 1.41 -6.30
C THR A 19 4.04 0.93 -5.27
N GLU A 20 4.04 1.52 -4.07
CA GLU A 20 4.94 1.13 -2.98
C GLU A 20 4.47 -0.17 -2.34
N ALA A 21 3.16 -0.34 -2.17
CA ALA A 21 2.55 -1.58 -1.73
C ALA A 21 2.80 -2.73 -2.75
N GLU A 22 2.78 -2.44 -4.05
CA GLU A 22 3.16 -3.40 -5.10
C GLU A 22 4.64 -3.79 -5.00
N ALA A 23 5.55 -2.82 -4.89
CA ALA A 23 6.98 -3.10 -4.76
C ALA A 23 7.31 -3.90 -3.49
N LEU A 24 6.54 -3.70 -2.43
CA LEU A 24 6.71 -4.35 -1.14
C LEU A 24 6.14 -5.78 -1.07
N THR A 25 4.96 -5.99 -1.64
CA THR A 25 4.23 -7.27 -1.55
C THR A 25 4.41 -8.15 -2.78
N GLY A 26 4.88 -7.58 -3.90
CA GLY A 26 4.88 -8.22 -5.21
C GLY A 26 3.48 -8.32 -5.84
N ILE A 27 2.42 -7.89 -5.14
CA ILE A 27 1.06 -7.94 -5.65
C ILE A 27 0.84 -6.81 -6.65
N PRO A 28 0.40 -7.09 -7.88
CA PRO A 28 0.18 -6.07 -8.89
C PRO A 28 -0.72 -4.92 -8.40
N ALA A 29 -0.34 -3.67 -8.70
CA ALA A 29 -1.10 -2.47 -8.30
C ALA A 29 -2.57 -2.51 -8.73
N LYS A 30 -2.88 -3.20 -9.84
CA LYS A 30 -4.26 -3.43 -10.31
C LYS A 30 -5.10 -4.24 -9.30
N ILE A 31 -4.51 -5.26 -8.66
CA ILE A 31 -5.19 -6.10 -7.67
C ILE A 31 -5.38 -5.31 -6.38
N ILE A 32 -4.37 -4.56 -5.96
CA ILE A 32 -4.44 -3.67 -4.79
C ILE A 32 -5.57 -2.64 -4.99
N ARG A 33 -5.61 -1.93 -6.13
CA ARG A 33 -6.69 -0.99 -6.45
C ARG A 33 -8.06 -1.64 -6.50
N ALA A 34 -8.17 -2.85 -7.05
CA ALA A 34 -9.43 -3.57 -7.10
C ALA A 34 -9.94 -3.92 -5.70
N ASN A 35 -9.06 -4.34 -4.79
CA ASN A 35 -9.43 -4.66 -3.40
C ASN A 35 -9.77 -3.41 -2.58
N ILE A 36 -9.09 -2.29 -2.83
CA ILE A 36 -9.47 -0.98 -2.26
C ILE A 36 -10.87 -0.58 -2.74
N ARG A 37 -11.13 -0.65 -4.05
CA ARG A 37 -12.44 -0.31 -4.61
C ARG A 37 -13.55 -1.26 -4.13
N ALA A 38 -13.22 -2.52 -3.88
CA ALA A 38 -14.13 -3.50 -3.30
C ALA A 38 -14.36 -3.32 -1.79
N GLY A 39 -13.65 -2.39 -1.12
CA GLY A 39 -13.74 -2.18 0.32
C GLY A 39 -13.06 -3.27 1.17
N ARG A 40 -12.23 -4.13 0.56
CA ARG A 40 -11.50 -5.21 1.24
C ARG A 40 -10.16 -4.76 1.81
N LEU A 41 -9.57 -3.70 1.25
CA LEU A 41 -8.35 -3.08 1.75
C LEU A 41 -8.64 -1.62 2.11
N ALA A 42 -8.41 -1.26 3.37
CA ALA A 42 -8.56 0.11 3.83
C ALA A 42 -7.48 0.99 3.20
N ALA A 43 -7.91 2.04 2.50
CA ALA A 43 -7.02 3.07 1.98
C ALA A 43 -7.67 4.44 2.17
N ARG A 44 -6.84 5.44 2.48
CA ARG A 44 -7.28 6.82 2.67
C ARG A 44 -6.75 7.68 1.54
N MET A 45 -7.62 8.49 0.95
CA MET A 45 -7.17 9.57 0.06
C MET A 45 -6.43 10.62 0.91
N ALA A 46 -5.16 10.85 0.60
CA ALA A 46 -4.37 11.89 1.25
C ALA A 46 -4.56 13.27 0.59
N ASP A 47 -4.91 13.29 -0.69
CA ASP A 47 -5.26 14.44 -1.52
C ASP A 47 -6.16 13.98 -2.69
N SER A 48 -6.42 14.84 -3.69
CA SER A 48 -7.40 14.57 -4.75
C SER A 48 -7.06 13.39 -5.67
N THR A 49 -5.84 12.84 -5.64
CA THR A 49 -5.43 11.72 -6.52
C THR A 49 -4.53 10.67 -5.85
N THR A 50 -3.98 10.94 -4.67
CA THR A 50 -3.03 10.06 -3.99
C THR A 50 -3.74 9.21 -2.93
N MET A 51 -3.90 7.92 -3.23
CA MET A 51 -4.32 6.92 -2.26
C MET A 51 -3.14 6.51 -1.37
N ARG A 52 -3.36 6.47 -0.05
CA ARG A 52 -2.40 5.97 0.93
C ARG A 52 -3.00 4.82 1.73
N ILE A 53 -2.25 3.73 1.77
CA ILE A 53 -2.57 2.50 2.49
C ILE A 53 -1.73 2.51 3.77
N ARG A 54 -2.33 2.25 4.93
CA ARG A 54 -1.53 2.08 6.14
C ARG A 54 -0.82 0.73 6.08
N ARG A 55 0.40 0.68 6.59
CA ARG A 55 1.15 -0.57 6.63
C ARG A 55 0.39 -1.69 7.36
N ALA A 56 -0.17 -1.39 8.53
CA ALA A 56 -0.98 -2.32 9.30
C ALA A 56 -2.19 -2.85 8.53
N ASP A 57 -2.94 -1.98 7.85
CA ASP A 57 -4.11 -2.39 7.04
C ASP A 57 -3.69 -3.29 5.86
N LEU A 58 -2.50 -3.06 5.30
CA LEU A 58 -1.95 -3.90 4.24
C LEU A 58 -1.53 -5.28 4.78
N ASP A 59 -0.83 -5.32 5.91
CA ASP A 59 -0.39 -6.58 6.53
C ASP A 59 -1.61 -7.41 7.00
N GLU A 60 -2.62 -6.79 7.62
CA GLU A 60 -3.88 -7.45 7.98
C GLU A 60 -4.62 -8.00 6.75
N TRP A 61 -4.66 -7.22 5.66
CA TRP A 61 -5.25 -7.69 4.40
C TRP A 61 -4.47 -8.89 3.82
N LEU A 62 -3.13 -8.90 3.91
CA LEU A 62 -2.31 -10.03 3.48
C LEU A 62 -2.58 -11.29 4.32
N ASP A 63 -2.72 -11.15 5.63
CA ASP A 63 -3.05 -12.27 6.54
C ASP A 63 -4.44 -12.87 6.25
N LEU A 64 -5.37 -12.05 5.72
CA LEU A 64 -6.70 -12.48 5.30
C LEU A 64 -6.74 -13.12 3.91
N LEU A 65 -5.68 -13.02 3.11
CA LEU A 65 -5.62 -13.70 1.82
C LEU A 65 -5.38 -15.20 2.05
N PRO A 66 -6.27 -16.09 1.56
CA PRO A 66 -6.00 -17.52 1.62
C PRO A 66 -4.71 -17.78 0.85
N ALA A 67 -3.69 -18.24 1.58
CA ALA A 67 -2.30 -18.43 1.18
C ALA A 67 -2.06 -18.19 -0.32
N TRP A 68 -1.79 -16.94 -0.70
CA TRP A 68 -1.18 -16.63 -1.98
C TRP A 68 0.32 -16.96 -1.89
N HIS A 69 0.61 -18.21 -1.51
CA HIS A 69 1.91 -18.85 -1.64
C HIS A 69 1.80 -19.78 -2.85
N ALA A 70 1.97 -19.20 -4.04
CA ALA A 70 2.36 -19.96 -5.22
C ALA A 70 3.88 -20.05 -5.28
#